data_AF-A0A2D7NA91-F1
#
_entry.id   AF-A0A2D7NA91-F1
#
_cell.length_a   1.000
_cell.length_b   1.000
_cell.length_c   1.000
_cell.angle_alpha   90.00
_cell.angle_beta   90.00
_cell.angle_gamma   90.00
#
_symmetry.space_group_name_H-M   'P 1'
#
loop_
_entity.id
_entity.type
_entity.pdbx_description
1 polymer ?
#
loop_
_entity_poly.entity_id
_entity_poly.type
_entity_poly.pdbx_seq_one_letter_code
_entity_poly.pdbx_strand_id
1 'polypeptide(L)'
;MLSELIIEKINNYKDIDKNNISIIETKNIVNIQPYLNDLQLECIINLGIVNNIRRINKFHETVNERLKNGHIYVSCGETLVERTKRIQTKIPVGFKQLFRVLDFIYKRVIPKVPGFKKIYFAITNGHNRVISKAEILGRLISCGFEVLEYFEHNNLMFIISKKVQKPKFDMHASYGILFRMKRIGYKGKIIGVYKLRTMYPYSEYCQALITKENKLDKSGKISNDFRVTAWGKIFRKFWIDELPMFVNFFKGELNLVGVRPLSKNYFSRYPKELQNLRIKVKPGLIPPYYADMPQNFDEILESERQYIFKKNKNPISTDIIYFTRAFLNIVFKGARSQ
;
A
#
# COMPACT_ATOMS: atom_id res chain seq x y z
N MET A 1 -18.87 0.32 -28.60
CA MET A 1 -17.54 -0.32 -28.53
C MET A 1 -16.96 -0.39 -27.11
N LEU A 2 -16.55 0.70 -26.45
CA LEU A 2 -15.98 0.61 -25.08
C LEU A 2 -17.03 0.29 -24.00
N SER A 3 -18.20 0.93 -24.04
CA SER A 3 -19.30 0.64 -23.12
C SER A 3 -19.75 -0.81 -23.23
N GLU A 4 -19.87 -1.34 -24.45
CA GLU A 4 -20.20 -2.75 -24.71
C GLU A 4 -19.14 -3.70 -24.16
N LEU A 5 -17.85 -3.42 -24.38
CA LEU A 5 -16.76 -4.21 -23.81
C LEU A 5 -16.81 -4.22 -22.26
N ILE A 6 -17.11 -3.08 -21.65
CA ILE A 6 -17.26 -3.00 -20.18
C ILE A 6 -18.46 -3.83 -19.73
N ILE A 7 -19.59 -3.74 -20.41
CA ILE A 7 -20.82 -4.50 -20.08
C ILE A 7 -20.57 -6.01 -20.23
N GLU A 8 -19.95 -6.44 -21.32
CA GLU A 8 -19.57 -7.84 -21.54
C GLU A 8 -18.71 -8.37 -20.38
N LYS A 9 -17.72 -7.58 -19.94
CA LYS A 9 -16.89 -7.95 -18.80
C LYS A 9 -17.65 -7.96 -17.48
N ILE A 10 -18.61 -7.07 -17.28
CA ILE A 10 -19.47 -7.05 -16.09
C ILE A 10 -20.31 -8.34 -16.02
N ASN A 11 -20.85 -8.79 -17.16
CA ASN A 11 -21.71 -9.97 -17.23
C ASN A 11 -21.00 -11.28 -16.81
N ASN A 12 -19.67 -11.33 -16.87
CA ASN A 12 -18.89 -12.45 -16.30
C ASN A 12 -18.99 -12.56 -14.77
N TYR A 13 -19.41 -11.50 -14.08
CA TYR A 13 -19.50 -11.45 -12.62
C TYR A 13 -20.93 -11.31 -12.12
N LYS A 14 -21.77 -10.56 -12.85
CA LYS A 14 -23.16 -10.33 -12.51
C LYS A 14 -23.93 -10.00 -13.77
N ASP A 15 -24.98 -10.77 -14.05
CA ASP A 15 -25.94 -10.43 -15.10
C ASP A 15 -26.79 -9.25 -14.63
N ILE A 16 -26.77 -8.14 -15.38
CA ILE A 16 -27.44 -6.89 -15.02
C ILE A 16 -28.24 -6.43 -16.23
N ASP A 17 -29.53 -6.17 -16.02
CA ASP A 17 -30.36 -5.54 -17.05
C ASP A 17 -29.73 -4.21 -17.48
N LYS A 18 -29.63 -3.98 -18.79
CA LYS A 18 -29.10 -2.73 -19.36
C LYS A 18 -29.82 -1.49 -18.83
N ASN A 19 -31.10 -1.61 -18.48
CA ASN A 19 -31.88 -0.52 -17.89
C ASN A 19 -31.41 -0.15 -16.47
N ASN A 20 -30.76 -1.07 -15.76
CA ASN A 20 -30.24 -0.88 -14.41
C ASN A 20 -28.78 -0.37 -14.40
N ILE A 21 -28.23 -0.03 -15.58
CA ILE A 21 -26.86 0.47 -15.76
C ILE A 21 -26.89 1.98 -16.04
N SER A 22 -26.24 2.75 -15.17
CA SER A 22 -26.01 4.17 -15.41
C SER A 22 -24.59 4.42 -15.92
N ILE A 23 -24.47 4.91 -17.15
CA ILE A 23 -23.19 5.34 -17.73
C ILE A 23 -23.08 6.85 -17.58
N ILE A 24 -22.03 7.30 -16.90
CA ILE A 24 -21.75 8.71 -16.63
C ILE A 24 -20.32 9.06 -17.03
N GLU A 25 -20.10 10.31 -17.40
CA GLU A 25 -18.76 10.89 -17.52
C GLU A 25 -18.70 12.14 -16.65
N THR A 26 -18.29 11.97 -15.39
CA THR A 26 -18.25 13.10 -14.45
C THR A 26 -17.00 13.12 -13.59
N LYS A 27 -16.59 14.34 -13.27
CA LYS A 27 -15.54 14.67 -12.28
C LYS A 27 -16.13 15.27 -11.01
N ASN A 28 -17.41 15.65 -11.05
CA ASN A 28 -18.11 16.40 -10.02
C ASN A 28 -19.07 15.48 -9.26
N ILE A 29 -19.06 15.63 -7.94
CA ILE A 29 -19.90 14.86 -7.01
C ILE A 29 -21.39 15.19 -7.19
N VAL A 30 -21.70 16.45 -7.53
CA VAL A 30 -23.08 16.93 -7.76
C VAL A 30 -23.78 16.12 -8.84
N ASN A 31 -23.07 15.71 -9.89
CA ASN A 31 -23.66 14.93 -10.98
C ASN A 31 -23.94 13.46 -10.60
N ILE A 32 -23.49 13.01 -9.42
CA ILE A 32 -23.83 11.69 -8.86
C ILE A 32 -25.05 11.81 -7.91
N GLN A 33 -25.42 13.01 -7.51
CA GLN A 33 -26.47 13.27 -6.53
C GLN A 33 -27.87 12.82 -6.98
N PRO A 34 -28.27 12.92 -8.28
CA PRO A 34 -29.58 12.48 -8.74
C PRO A 34 -29.86 10.97 -8.56
N TYR A 35 -28.82 10.13 -8.51
CA TYR A 35 -28.96 8.67 -8.37
C TYR A 35 -29.32 8.20 -6.95
N LEU A 36 -29.65 9.12 -6.03
CA LEU A 36 -30.14 8.80 -4.68
C LEU A 36 -31.47 8.01 -4.69
N ASN A 37 -32.32 8.29 -5.68
CA ASN A 37 -33.72 7.85 -5.67
C ASN A 37 -34.01 6.72 -6.67
N ASP A 38 -32.99 6.24 -7.39
CA ASP A 38 -33.16 5.15 -8.35
C ASP A 38 -33.03 3.79 -7.63
N LEU A 39 -34.18 3.18 -7.34
CA LEU A 39 -34.25 1.88 -6.66
C LEU A 39 -33.81 0.71 -7.55
N GLN A 40 -33.79 0.90 -8.87
CA GLN A 40 -33.46 -0.11 -9.87
C GLN A 40 -31.97 -0.11 -10.24
N LEU A 41 -31.23 0.95 -9.92
CA LEU A 41 -29.81 1.06 -10.24
C LEU A 41 -28.94 -0.04 -9.61
N GLU A 42 -28.32 -0.86 -10.45
CA GLU A 42 -27.43 -1.96 -10.04
C GLU A 42 -25.96 -1.75 -10.44
N CYS A 43 -25.71 -0.88 -11.42
CA CYS A 43 -24.37 -0.60 -11.91
C CYS A 43 -24.19 0.89 -12.20
N ILE A 44 -23.06 1.45 -11.74
CA ILE A 44 -22.59 2.78 -12.18
C ILE A 44 -21.29 2.60 -12.96
N ILE A 45 -21.25 3.09 -14.19
CA ILE A 45 -20.04 3.15 -15.03
C ILE A 45 -19.62 4.61 -15.15
N ASN A 46 -18.56 5.02 -14.45
CA ASN A 46 -17.99 6.34 -14.60
C ASN A 46 -16.77 6.33 -15.55
N LEU A 47 -16.94 6.92 -16.73
CA LEU A 47 -15.89 7.14 -17.72
C LEU A 47 -15.02 8.37 -17.43
N GLY A 48 -15.40 9.17 -16.42
CA GLY A 48 -14.59 10.30 -15.96
C GLY A 48 -13.29 9.86 -15.29
N ILE A 49 -12.14 10.23 -15.87
CA ILE A 49 -10.81 9.87 -15.38
C ILE A 49 -10.60 10.38 -13.95
N VAL A 50 -10.35 9.48 -13.00
CA VAL A 50 -10.18 9.80 -11.57
C VAL A 50 -9.03 10.77 -11.29
N ASN A 51 -8.01 10.80 -12.16
CA ASN A 51 -6.88 11.73 -12.09
C ASN A 51 -7.29 13.22 -12.12
N ASN A 52 -8.47 13.51 -12.65
CA ASN A 52 -9.02 14.87 -12.77
C ASN A 52 -9.99 15.23 -11.64
N ILE A 53 -10.24 14.30 -10.70
CA ILE A 53 -11.15 14.51 -9.57
C ILE A 53 -10.34 15.08 -8.39
N ARG A 54 -10.76 16.25 -7.89
CA ARG A 54 -10.05 16.95 -6.80
C ARG A 54 -10.11 16.18 -5.48
N ARG A 55 -11.27 15.62 -5.12
CA ARG A 55 -11.50 14.83 -3.89
C ARG A 55 -11.90 13.39 -4.25
N ILE A 56 -10.95 12.61 -4.78
CA ILE A 56 -11.15 11.23 -5.28
C ILE A 56 -11.88 10.36 -4.25
N ASN A 57 -11.42 10.34 -3.00
CA ASN A 57 -12.06 9.54 -1.96
C ASN A 57 -13.49 9.96 -1.71
N LYS A 58 -13.76 11.27 -1.57
CA LYS A 58 -15.14 11.74 -1.36
C LYS A 58 -16.05 11.43 -2.55
N PHE A 59 -15.50 11.44 -3.76
CA PHE A 59 -16.22 10.99 -4.95
C PHE A 59 -16.59 9.51 -4.86
N HIS A 60 -15.64 8.62 -4.59
CA HIS A 60 -15.90 7.19 -4.41
C HIS A 60 -16.80 6.88 -3.21
N GLU A 61 -16.66 7.61 -2.10
CA GLU A 61 -17.57 7.53 -0.94
C GLU A 61 -19.00 7.89 -1.35
N THR A 62 -19.17 8.95 -2.14
CA THR A 62 -20.50 9.35 -2.63
C THR A 62 -21.08 8.27 -3.55
N VAL A 63 -20.29 7.71 -4.47
CA VAL A 63 -20.74 6.56 -5.28
C VAL A 63 -21.11 5.37 -4.40
N ASN A 64 -20.30 5.06 -3.38
CA ASN A 64 -20.58 3.98 -2.44
C ASN A 64 -21.93 4.21 -1.75
N GLU A 65 -22.22 5.43 -1.29
CA GLU A 65 -23.51 5.78 -0.66
C GLU A 65 -24.72 5.59 -1.58
N ARG A 66 -24.55 5.52 -2.92
CA ARG A 66 -25.64 5.30 -3.89
C ARG A 66 -25.85 3.84 -4.27
N LEU A 67 -24.86 3.00 -4.03
CA LEU A 67 -24.90 1.59 -4.42
C LEU A 67 -25.35 0.72 -3.23
N LYS A 68 -26.07 -0.38 -3.49
CA LYS A 68 -26.31 -1.42 -2.46
C LYS A 68 -25.13 -2.39 -2.43
N ASN A 69 -25.02 -3.20 -1.38
CA ASN A 69 -23.98 -4.24 -1.34
C ASN A 69 -24.19 -5.21 -2.51
N GLY A 70 -23.10 -5.61 -3.17
CA GLY A 70 -23.11 -6.45 -4.38
C GLY A 70 -23.30 -5.67 -5.69
N HIS A 71 -23.69 -4.39 -5.66
CA HIS A 71 -23.78 -3.57 -6.87
C HIS A 71 -22.41 -3.27 -7.46
N ILE A 72 -22.37 -3.06 -8.77
CA ILE A 72 -21.14 -2.87 -9.53
C ILE A 72 -20.83 -1.37 -9.71
N TYR A 73 -19.55 -1.05 -9.58
CA TYR A 73 -19.01 0.26 -9.89
C TYR A 73 -17.79 0.10 -10.81
N VAL A 74 -17.85 0.77 -11.96
CA VAL A 74 -16.73 0.89 -12.88
C VAL A 74 -16.15 2.29 -12.81
N SER A 75 -14.83 2.38 -12.65
CA SER A 75 -14.08 3.63 -12.67
C SER A 75 -12.86 3.49 -13.57
N CYS A 76 -12.36 4.60 -14.11
CA CYS A 76 -11.16 4.61 -14.93
C CYS A 76 -10.13 5.64 -14.46
N GLY A 77 -8.86 5.33 -14.68
CA GLY A 77 -7.75 6.20 -14.34
C GLY A 77 -6.54 5.99 -15.22
N GLU A 78 -5.76 7.05 -15.42
CA GLU A 78 -4.45 6.97 -16.06
C GLU A 78 -3.42 6.67 -14.97
N THR A 79 -2.76 5.49 -14.99
CA THR A 79 -1.68 5.24 -14.03
C THR A 79 -0.37 5.86 -14.53
N LEU A 80 0.62 5.93 -13.63
CA LEU A 80 2.00 6.31 -13.96
C LEU A 80 2.56 5.61 -15.20
N VAL A 81 2.23 4.32 -15.40
CA VAL A 81 2.76 3.52 -16.51
C VAL A 81 2.14 3.97 -17.83
N GLU A 82 0.81 4.05 -17.90
CA GLU A 82 0.08 4.41 -19.11
C GLU A 82 0.31 5.88 -19.47
N ARG A 83 0.42 6.78 -18.48
CA ARG A 83 0.88 8.16 -18.69
C ARG A 83 2.24 8.18 -19.39
N THR A 84 3.18 7.38 -18.90
CA THR A 84 4.53 7.31 -19.46
C THR A 84 4.49 6.81 -20.89
N LYS A 85 3.70 5.76 -21.19
CA LYS A 85 3.46 5.27 -22.56
C LYS A 85 2.93 6.40 -23.46
N ARG A 86 1.84 7.08 -23.05
CA ARG A 86 1.21 8.16 -23.83
C ARG A 86 2.14 9.35 -24.09
N ILE A 87 3.00 9.69 -23.14
CA ILE A 87 3.96 10.78 -23.30
C ILE A 87 5.10 10.35 -24.23
N GLN A 88 5.66 9.16 -24.03
CA GLN A 88 6.81 8.69 -24.80
C GLN A 88 6.49 8.42 -26.27
N THR A 89 5.24 8.11 -26.62
CA THR A 89 4.84 7.99 -28.04
C THR A 89 4.85 9.31 -28.79
N LYS A 90 4.75 10.45 -28.08
CA LYS A 90 4.75 11.80 -28.67
C LYS A 90 6.13 12.45 -28.72
N ILE A 91 7.15 11.81 -28.14
CA ILE A 91 8.48 12.41 -27.95
C ILE A 91 9.53 11.63 -28.75
N PRO A 92 10.37 12.32 -29.55
CA PRO A 92 11.46 11.67 -30.26
C PRO A 92 12.41 10.90 -29.32
N VAL A 93 12.93 9.76 -29.78
CA VAL A 93 13.69 8.81 -28.94
C VAL A 93 14.83 9.47 -28.15
N GLY A 94 15.59 10.37 -28.77
CA GLY A 94 16.71 11.07 -28.13
C GLY A 94 16.31 11.99 -26.96
N PHE A 95 15.07 12.46 -26.91
CA PHE A 95 14.60 13.40 -25.89
C PHE A 95 13.77 12.75 -24.78
N LYS A 96 13.46 11.45 -24.88
CA LYS A 96 12.60 10.73 -23.92
C LYS A 96 13.12 10.84 -22.49
N GLN A 97 14.43 10.72 -22.29
CA GLN A 97 15.04 10.76 -20.95
C GLN A 97 14.99 12.17 -20.35
N LEU A 98 15.35 13.19 -21.13
CA LEU A 98 15.29 14.59 -20.69
C LEU A 98 13.86 14.97 -20.28
N PHE A 99 12.88 14.67 -21.13
CA PHE A 99 11.48 14.98 -20.83
C PHE A 99 10.98 14.23 -19.60
N ARG A 100 11.39 12.97 -19.39
CA ARG A 100 11.03 12.21 -18.19
C ARG A 100 11.52 12.88 -16.92
N VAL A 101 12.74 13.42 -16.93
CA VAL A 101 13.29 14.17 -15.80
C VAL A 101 12.50 15.46 -15.57
N LEU A 102 12.22 16.22 -16.64
CA LEU A 102 11.45 17.46 -16.54
C LEU A 102 10.00 17.24 -16.06
N ASP A 103 9.27 16.25 -16.60
CA ASP A 103 7.91 15.90 -16.15
C ASP A 103 7.93 15.43 -14.69
N PHE A 104 8.94 14.66 -14.27
CA PHE A 104 9.11 14.27 -12.87
C PHE A 104 9.30 15.49 -11.96
N ILE A 105 10.17 16.42 -12.31
CA ILE A 105 10.39 17.64 -11.53
C ILE A 105 9.09 18.42 -11.43
N TYR A 106 8.47 18.71 -12.58
CA TYR A 106 7.25 19.52 -12.65
C TYR A 106 6.06 18.91 -11.90
N LYS A 107 5.82 17.60 -12.05
CA LYS A 107 4.65 16.94 -11.46
C LYS A 107 4.88 16.38 -10.06
N ARG A 108 6.13 16.13 -9.65
CA ARG A 108 6.41 15.38 -8.40
C ARG A 108 7.27 16.14 -7.40
N VAL A 109 8.14 17.04 -7.86
CA VAL A 109 8.99 17.87 -7.00
C VAL A 109 8.29 19.20 -6.70
N ILE A 110 7.96 19.99 -7.72
CA ILE A 110 7.36 21.34 -7.58
C ILE A 110 6.16 21.38 -6.62
N PRO A 111 5.18 20.44 -6.65
CA PRO A 111 4.02 20.51 -5.75
C PRO A 111 4.35 20.29 -4.26
N LYS A 112 5.54 19.75 -3.97
CA LYS A 112 6.01 19.44 -2.61
C LYS A 112 6.95 20.51 -2.04
N VAL A 113 7.49 21.38 -2.89
CA VAL A 113 8.37 22.47 -2.45
C VAL A 113 7.50 23.62 -1.89
N PRO A 114 7.81 24.12 -0.67
CA PRO A 114 7.16 25.31 -0.14
C PRO A 114 7.24 26.50 -1.12
N GLY A 115 6.18 27.31 -1.22
CA GLY A 115 6.09 28.42 -2.20
C GLY A 115 5.56 27.98 -3.57
N PHE A 116 6.22 27.02 -4.23
CA PHE A 116 5.81 26.53 -5.55
C PHE A 116 4.49 25.75 -5.57
N LYS A 117 4.10 25.18 -4.42
CA LYS A 117 2.81 24.50 -4.25
C LYS A 117 1.62 25.36 -4.69
N LYS A 118 1.57 26.64 -4.28
CA LYS A 118 0.45 27.55 -4.62
C LYS A 118 0.38 27.80 -6.11
N ILE A 119 1.53 28.08 -6.75
CA ILE A 119 1.65 28.30 -8.19
C ILE A 119 1.23 27.05 -8.97
N TYR A 120 1.73 25.87 -8.57
CA TYR A 120 1.36 24.62 -9.21
C TYR A 120 -0.16 24.35 -9.14
N PHE A 121 -0.79 24.57 -7.97
CA PHE A 121 -2.23 24.35 -7.84
C PHE A 121 -3.06 25.43 -8.53
N ALA A 122 -2.57 26.66 -8.66
CA ALA A 122 -3.21 27.72 -9.44
C ALA A 122 -3.21 27.39 -10.95
N ILE A 123 -2.10 26.84 -11.46
CA ILE A 123 -1.98 26.47 -12.88
C ILE A 123 -2.76 25.19 -13.20
N THR A 124 -2.66 24.18 -12.34
CA THR A 124 -3.24 22.86 -12.63
C THR A 124 -4.69 22.70 -12.18
N ASN A 125 -5.17 23.57 -11.28
CA ASN A 125 -6.46 23.41 -10.56
C ASN A 125 -6.63 22.01 -9.92
N GLY A 126 -5.53 21.28 -9.71
CA GLY A 126 -5.56 19.91 -9.22
C GLY A 126 -5.98 18.85 -10.25
N HIS A 127 -6.07 19.19 -11.54
CA HIS A 127 -6.30 18.25 -12.64
C HIS A 127 -5.00 17.53 -13.05
N ASN A 128 -5.17 16.43 -13.80
CA ASN A 128 -4.09 15.62 -14.36
C ASN A 128 -3.07 15.20 -13.29
N ARG A 129 -3.60 14.72 -12.14
CA ARG A 129 -2.78 14.20 -11.06
C ARG A 129 -2.06 12.95 -11.53
N VAL A 130 -0.79 12.84 -11.16
CA VAL A 130 0.01 11.67 -11.44
C VAL A 130 -0.19 10.67 -10.30
N ILE A 131 -0.90 9.58 -10.57
CA ILE A 131 -1.34 8.61 -9.57
C ILE A 131 -0.81 7.22 -9.98
N SER A 132 -0.35 6.42 -9.01
CA SER A 132 0.07 5.05 -9.28
C SER A 132 -1.12 4.10 -9.34
N LYS A 133 -0.95 2.94 -9.99
CA LYS A 133 -1.92 1.84 -9.95
C LYS A 133 -2.33 1.49 -8.51
N ALA A 134 -1.34 1.39 -7.61
CA ALA A 134 -1.59 1.12 -6.18
C ALA A 134 -2.45 2.17 -5.50
N GLU A 135 -2.24 3.44 -5.80
CA GLU A 135 -3.02 4.51 -5.18
C GLU A 135 -4.44 4.57 -5.73
N ILE A 136 -4.64 4.35 -7.04
CA ILE A 136 -5.99 4.28 -7.63
C ILE A 136 -6.78 3.12 -6.99
N LEU A 137 -6.24 1.91 -7.03
CA LEU A 137 -6.89 0.72 -6.46
C LEU A 137 -7.08 0.86 -4.95
N GLY A 138 -6.07 1.35 -4.24
CA GLY A 138 -6.10 1.52 -2.79
C GLY A 138 -7.17 2.51 -2.33
N ARG A 139 -7.31 3.65 -3.03
CA ARG A 139 -8.38 4.63 -2.74
C ARG A 139 -9.75 4.03 -2.95
N LEU A 140 -9.96 3.30 -4.05
CA LEU A 140 -11.22 2.61 -4.33
C LEU A 140 -11.55 1.58 -3.24
N ILE A 141 -10.60 0.72 -2.87
CA ILE A 141 -10.78 -0.31 -1.83
C ILE A 141 -11.04 0.32 -0.46
N SER A 142 -10.34 1.40 -0.11
CA SER A 142 -10.58 2.14 1.14
C SER A 142 -12.00 2.71 1.22
N CYS A 143 -12.61 3.01 0.07
CA CYS A 143 -14.00 3.48 -0.03
C CYS A 143 -15.04 2.34 -0.03
N GLY A 144 -14.64 1.11 0.31
CA GLY A 144 -15.55 -0.01 0.56
C GLY A 144 -15.88 -0.88 -0.66
N PHE A 145 -15.07 -0.80 -1.70
CA PHE A 145 -15.20 -1.61 -2.91
C PHE A 145 -14.20 -2.79 -2.91
N GLU A 146 -14.62 -3.92 -3.47
CA GLU A 146 -13.74 -5.03 -3.82
C GLU A 146 -13.48 -5.00 -5.33
N VAL A 147 -12.22 -5.05 -5.73
CA VAL A 147 -11.82 -5.08 -7.14
C VAL A 147 -12.04 -6.49 -7.68
N LEU A 148 -12.87 -6.61 -8.71
CA LEU A 148 -13.14 -7.86 -9.41
C LEU A 148 -12.13 -8.07 -10.54
N GLU A 149 -11.94 -7.03 -11.36
CA GLU A 149 -11.05 -7.03 -12.50
C GLU A 149 -10.55 -5.60 -12.77
N TYR A 150 -9.39 -5.48 -13.39
CA TYR A 150 -8.98 -4.26 -14.08
C TYR A 150 -8.29 -4.61 -15.39
N PHE A 151 -8.43 -3.74 -16.39
CA PHE A 151 -7.84 -3.93 -17.71
C PHE A 151 -7.41 -2.60 -18.33
N GLU A 152 -6.48 -2.66 -19.28
CA GLU A 152 -6.00 -1.49 -20.03
C GLU A 152 -6.80 -1.34 -21.32
N HIS A 153 -7.29 -0.12 -21.60
CA HIS A 153 -7.88 0.26 -22.88
C HIS A 153 -7.55 1.73 -23.16
N ASN A 154 -6.98 2.03 -24.33
CA ASN A 154 -6.58 3.39 -24.76
C ASN A 154 -5.71 4.15 -23.74
N ASN A 155 -4.70 3.49 -23.15
CA ASN A 155 -3.83 4.05 -22.09
C ASN A 155 -4.58 4.47 -20.81
N LEU A 156 -5.76 3.93 -20.57
CA LEU A 156 -6.48 4.05 -19.31
C LEU A 156 -6.66 2.67 -18.69
N MET A 157 -6.55 2.61 -17.37
CA MET A 157 -6.91 1.44 -16.59
C MET A 157 -8.38 1.57 -16.17
N PHE A 158 -9.22 0.66 -16.64
CA PHE A 158 -10.59 0.49 -16.19
C PHE A 158 -10.61 -0.53 -15.06
N ILE A 159 -11.40 -0.26 -14.02
CA ILE A 159 -11.54 -1.09 -12.83
C ILE A 159 -12.99 -1.44 -12.66
N ILE A 160 -13.30 -2.74 -12.71
CA ILE A 160 -14.61 -3.29 -12.34
C ILE A 160 -14.54 -3.67 -10.87
N SER A 161 -15.44 -3.10 -10.08
CA SER A 161 -15.48 -3.33 -8.64
C SER A 161 -16.91 -3.57 -8.16
N LYS A 162 -17.06 -4.28 -7.05
CA LYS A 162 -18.34 -4.45 -6.37
C LYS A 162 -18.32 -3.75 -5.02
N LYS A 163 -19.43 -3.15 -4.62
CA LYS A 163 -19.58 -2.63 -3.26
C LYS A 163 -19.70 -3.79 -2.29
N VAL A 164 -18.87 -3.82 -1.25
CA VAL A 164 -18.91 -4.86 -0.21
C VAL A 164 -19.12 -4.31 1.19
N GLN A 165 -18.75 -3.05 1.42
CA GLN A 165 -18.92 -2.41 2.72
C GLN A 165 -19.01 -0.88 2.62
N LYS A 166 -19.31 -0.24 3.75
CA LYS A 166 -19.17 1.22 3.89
C LYS A 166 -17.68 1.64 3.88
N PRO A 167 -17.36 2.89 3.47
CA PRO A 167 -16.00 3.42 3.46
C PRO A 167 -15.29 3.30 4.81
N LYS A 168 -14.03 2.89 4.80
CA LYS A 168 -13.15 2.88 5.98
C LYS A 168 -12.49 4.24 6.10
N PHE A 169 -12.96 5.07 7.02
CA PHE A 169 -12.29 6.34 7.36
C PHE A 169 -11.11 6.07 8.30
N ASP A 170 -9.89 6.24 7.79
CA ASP A 170 -8.69 6.29 8.64
C ASP A 170 -8.42 7.75 9.07
N MET A 171 -8.71 8.06 10.34
CA MET A 171 -8.42 9.38 10.92
C MET A 171 -6.93 9.66 11.10
N HIS A 172 -6.07 8.66 10.90
CA HIS A 172 -4.62 8.75 11.11
C HIS A 172 -3.80 8.43 9.84
N ALA A 173 -4.41 8.59 8.67
CA ALA A 173 -3.71 8.39 7.39
C ALA A 173 -2.47 9.29 7.31
N SER A 174 -1.28 8.68 7.37
CA SER A 174 -0.02 9.38 7.14
C SER A 174 0.25 9.46 5.63
N TYR A 175 0.60 10.65 5.15
CA TYR A 175 1.07 10.89 3.78
C TYR A 175 2.56 11.26 3.73
N GLY A 176 3.21 11.33 4.89
CA GLY A 176 4.61 11.72 5.02
C GLY A 176 5.59 10.67 4.52
N ILE A 177 6.81 11.12 4.22
CA ILE A 177 7.94 10.24 3.89
C ILE A 177 8.35 9.41 5.10
N LEU A 178 8.20 9.96 6.30
CA LEU A 178 8.35 9.27 7.57
C LEU A 178 6.97 8.87 8.09
N PHE A 179 6.81 7.61 8.50
CA PHE A 179 5.59 7.16 9.15
C PHE A 179 5.92 6.32 10.38
N ARG A 180 4.94 6.25 11.29
CA ARG A 180 5.09 5.62 12.60
C ARG A 180 4.12 4.44 12.71
N MET A 181 4.65 3.25 12.90
CA MET A 181 3.87 2.03 13.08
C MET A 181 3.67 1.74 14.56
N LYS A 182 2.42 1.56 14.99
CA LYS A 182 2.12 1.09 16.35
C LYS A 182 2.57 -0.37 16.48
N ARG A 183 3.39 -0.65 17.48
CA ARG A 183 3.95 -1.97 17.78
C ARG A 183 3.95 -2.26 19.27
N ILE A 184 3.88 -3.52 19.65
CA ILE A 184 3.99 -3.95 21.05
C ILE A 184 5.47 -3.99 21.41
N GLY A 185 5.83 -3.25 22.45
CA GLY A 185 7.16 -3.15 23.02
C GLY A 185 7.27 -3.77 24.41
N TYR A 186 8.33 -3.40 25.11
CA TYR A 186 8.62 -3.88 26.46
C TYR A 186 7.49 -3.55 27.46
N LYS A 187 7.19 -4.50 28.35
CA LYS A 187 6.07 -4.48 29.29
C LYS A 187 4.71 -4.31 28.63
N GLY A 188 4.57 -4.73 27.36
CA GLY A 188 3.33 -4.61 26.59
C GLY A 188 2.99 -3.19 26.14
N LYS A 189 3.88 -2.20 26.38
CA LYS A 189 3.65 -0.81 25.99
C LYS A 189 3.60 -0.68 24.47
N ILE A 190 2.67 0.11 23.95
CA ILE A 190 2.61 0.40 22.52
C ILE A 190 3.66 1.46 22.19
N ILE A 191 4.66 1.10 21.39
CA ILE A 191 5.69 2.01 20.87
C ILE A 191 5.40 2.36 19.41
N GLY A 192 5.88 3.52 18.98
CA GLY A 192 5.75 3.97 17.61
C GLY A 192 7.05 3.78 16.84
N VAL A 193 7.18 2.68 16.09
CA VAL A 193 8.38 2.37 15.31
C VAL A 193 8.41 3.22 14.05
N TYR A 194 9.48 3.99 13.86
CA TYR A 194 9.63 4.90 12.73
C TYR A 194 10.21 4.18 11.51
N LYS A 195 9.63 4.43 10.32
CA LYS A 195 10.16 3.91 9.05
C LYS A 195 9.98 4.93 7.91
N LEU A 196 10.80 4.83 6.88
CA LEU A 196 10.55 5.55 5.64
C LEU A 196 9.49 4.83 4.82
N ARG A 197 8.61 5.61 4.21
CA ARG A 197 7.58 5.15 3.30
C ARG A 197 8.22 4.69 2.00
N THR A 198 8.17 3.39 1.75
CA THR A 198 8.65 2.79 0.49
C THR A 198 7.52 2.43 -0.47
N MET A 199 6.27 2.46 0.00
CA MET A 199 5.08 2.09 -0.76
C MET A 199 4.24 3.32 -1.15
N TYR A 200 3.46 3.20 -2.22
CA TYR A 200 2.52 4.24 -2.64
C TYR A 200 1.42 4.47 -1.57
N PRO A 201 0.84 5.68 -1.48
CA PRO A 201 -0.31 5.95 -0.61
C PRO A 201 -1.48 4.99 -0.88
N TYR A 202 -2.26 4.65 0.16
CA TYR A 202 -3.40 3.73 0.11
C TYR A 202 -3.08 2.28 -0.29
N SER A 203 -1.83 1.95 -0.54
CA SER A 203 -1.44 0.63 -1.01
C SER A 203 -1.63 -0.48 0.03
N GLU A 204 -1.73 -0.13 1.32
CA GLU A 204 -2.08 -1.02 2.41
C GLU A 204 -3.43 -1.71 2.21
N TYR A 205 -4.40 -1.03 1.58
CA TYR A 205 -5.71 -1.59 1.27
C TYR A 205 -5.67 -2.64 0.16
N CYS A 206 -4.63 -2.63 -0.68
CA CYS A 206 -4.45 -3.60 -1.77
C CYS A 206 -3.91 -4.97 -1.31
N GLN A 207 -3.66 -5.18 -0.02
CA GLN A 207 -3.06 -6.44 0.46
C GLN A 207 -3.85 -7.67 0.03
N ALA A 208 -5.17 -7.68 0.21
CA ALA A 208 -6.02 -8.82 -0.15
C ALA A 208 -6.01 -9.08 -1.67
N LEU A 209 -6.12 -8.02 -2.48
CA LEU A 209 -6.09 -8.11 -3.93
C LEU A 209 -4.78 -8.75 -4.42
N ILE A 210 -3.65 -8.26 -3.91
CA ILE A 210 -2.34 -8.70 -4.35
C ILE A 210 -2.03 -10.13 -3.91
N THR A 211 -2.46 -10.52 -2.71
CA THR A 211 -2.35 -11.90 -2.23
C THR A 211 -3.21 -12.86 -3.07
N LYS A 212 -4.33 -12.40 -3.64
CA LYS A 212 -5.16 -13.18 -4.58
C LYS A 212 -4.50 -13.31 -5.96
N GLU A 213 -3.92 -12.21 -6.47
CA GLU A 213 -3.35 -12.15 -7.82
C GLU A 213 -1.97 -12.79 -7.96
N ASN A 214 -1.17 -12.79 -6.90
CA ASN A 214 0.23 -13.21 -6.96
C ASN A 214 0.46 -14.48 -6.15
N LYS A 215 1.23 -15.40 -6.71
CA LYS A 215 1.79 -16.52 -5.95
C LYS A 215 2.78 -15.97 -4.93
N LEU A 216 2.65 -16.41 -3.69
CA LEU A 216 3.69 -16.20 -2.68
C LEU A 216 4.93 -16.99 -3.12
N ASP A 217 6.10 -16.36 -3.14
CA ASP A 217 7.35 -17.10 -3.31
C ASP A 217 7.65 -17.97 -2.07
N LYS A 218 8.69 -18.80 -2.14
CA LYS A 218 9.10 -19.69 -1.05
C LYS A 218 9.39 -18.97 0.27
N SER A 219 9.59 -17.65 0.24
CA SER A 219 9.82 -16.79 1.42
C SER A 219 8.58 -16.00 1.86
N GLY A 220 7.40 -16.29 1.26
CA GLY A 220 6.16 -15.58 1.53
C GLY A 220 6.07 -14.20 0.89
N LYS A 221 6.94 -13.86 -0.07
CA LYS A 221 6.91 -12.56 -0.76
C LYS A 221 5.99 -12.61 -1.96
N ILE A 222 5.33 -11.49 -2.20
CA ILE A 222 4.58 -11.24 -3.42
C ILE A 222 5.61 -10.91 -4.52
N SER A 223 5.69 -11.76 -5.54
CA SER A 223 6.43 -11.43 -6.76
C SER A 223 5.78 -10.22 -7.44
N ASN A 224 6.58 -9.26 -7.90
CA ASN A 224 6.10 -8.04 -8.57
C ASN A 224 5.09 -7.18 -7.78
N ASP A 225 5.32 -6.95 -6.47
CA ASP A 225 4.49 -6.05 -5.66
C ASP A 225 4.47 -4.60 -6.22
N PHE A 226 3.38 -4.25 -6.91
CA PHE A 226 3.18 -2.94 -7.54
C PHE A 226 2.98 -1.80 -6.53
N ARG A 227 2.82 -2.12 -5.24
CA ARG A 227 2.71 -1.13 -4.16
C ARG A 227 4.03 -0.48 -3.84
N VAL A 228 5.14 -1.18 -4.06
CA VAL A 228 6.48 -0.69 -3.72
C VAL A 228 6.96 0.26 -4.83
N THR A 229 7.37 1.46 -4.42
CA THR A 229 7.93 2.44 -5.36
C THR A 229 9.31 1.99 -5.87
N ALA A 230 9.74 2.46 -7.04
CA ALA A 230 11.07 2.10 -7.59
C ALA A 230 12.22 2.43 -6.61
N TRP A 231 12.22 3.65 -6.06
CA TRP A 231 13.16 4.05 -5.00
C TRP A 231 12.95 3.29 -3.69
N GLY A 232 11.70 2.94 -3.37
CA GLY A 232 11.37 2.09 -2.23
C GLY A 232 12.00 0.69 -2.31
N LYS A 233 12.13 0.11 -3.52
CA LYS A 233 12.85 -1.16 -3.71
C LYS A 233 14.34 -1.00 -3.36
N ILE A 234 14.96 0.11 -3.77
CA ILE A 234 16.35 0.44 -3.43
C ILE A 234 16.47 0.62 -1.90
N PHE A 235 15.58 1.41 -1.28
CA PHE A 235 15.62 1.64 0.15
C PHE A 235 15.49 0.35 0.97
N ARG A 236 14.59 -0.56 0.59
CA ARG A 236 14.48 -1.88 1.22
C ARG A 236 15.70 -2.77 0.98
N LYS A 237 16.28 -2.73 -0.23
CA LYS A 237 17.48 -3.51 -0.56
C LYS A 237 18.67 -3.13 0.33
N PHE A 238 18.81 -1.84 0.63
CA PHE A 238 19.89 -1.26 1.43
C PHE A 238 19.49 -0.92 2.88
N TRP A 239 18.30 -1.34 3.34
CA TRP A 239 17.78 -1.07 4.70
C TRP A 239 17.68 0.42 5.08
N ILE A 240 17.65 1.29 4.07
CA ILE A 240 17.50 2.74 4.27
C ILE A 240 16.13 3.05 4.88
N ASP A 241 15.12 2.23 4.61
CA ASP A 241 13.78 2.44 5.15
C ASP A 241 13.64 2.18 6.65
N GLU A 242 14.54 1.38 7.22
CA GLU A 242 14.58 1.09 8.65
C GLU A 242 15.52 2.02 9.43
N LEU A 243 16.33 2.86 8.77
CA LEU A 243 17.20 3.84 9.44
C LEU A 243 16.47 4.73 10.47
N PRO A 244 15.23 5.19 10.25
CA PRO A 244 14.54 5.97 11.27
C PRO A 244 14.29 5.20 12.58
N MET A 245 14.37 3.88 12.59
CA MET A 245 14.25 3.07 13.81
C MET A 245 15.40 3.32 14.79
N PHE A 246 16.54 3.87 14.35
CA PHE A 246 17.61 4.31 15.26
C PHE A 246 17.12 5.37 16.24
N VAL A 247 16.12 6.19 15.88
CA VAL A 247 15.48 7.12 16.82
C VAL A 247 14.83 6.36 17.98
N ASN A 248 14.19 5.21 17.72
CA ASN A 248 13.61 4.37 18.77
C ASN A 248 14.70 3.72 19.65
N PHE A 249 15.83 3.34 19.05
CA PHE A 249 17.00 2.84 19.77
C PHE A 249 17.57 3.88 20.74
N PHE A 250 17.83 5.11 20.27
CA PHE A 250 18.31 6.20 21.13
C PHE A 250 17.29 6.63 22.20
N LYS A 251 15.99 6.48 21.93
CA LYS A 251 14.92 6.67 22.94
C LYS A 251 14.83 5.54 23.97
N GLY A 252 15.61 4.46 23.81
CA GLY A 252 15.60 3.30 24.70
C GLY A 252 14.39 2.38 24.53
N GLU A 253 13.60 2.56 23.46
CA GLU A 253 12.43 1.74 23.13
C GLU A 253 12.81 0.42 22.45
N LEU A 254 13.94 0.40 21.73
CA LEU A 254 14.52 -0.76 21.06
C LEU A 254 15.96 -1.02 21.53
N ASN A 255 16.38 -2.27 21.50
CA ASN A 255 17.78 -2.69 21.60
C ASN A 255 18.39 -2.89 20.20
N LEU A 256 19.71 -3.08 20.12
CA LEU A 256 20.36 -3.44 18.86
C LEU A 256 19.92 -4.83 18.39
N VAL A 257 20.01 -5.83 19.28
CA VAL A 257 19.52 -7.20 19.04
C VAL A 257 18.35 -7.50 19.97
N GLY A 258 17.31 -8.11 19.41
CA GLY A 258 16.07 -8.38 20.14
C GLY A 258 14.94 -8.81 19.23
N VAL A 259 13.92 -9.45 19.79
CA VAL A 259 12.73 -9.89 19.03
C VAL A 259 12.11 -8.75 18.22
N ARG A 260 11.51 -9.05 17.06
CA ARG A 260 10.93 -8.01 16.21
C ARG A 260 9.76 -7.32 16.93
N PRO A 261 9.62 -5.99 16.86
CA PRO A 261 8.41 -5.34 17.36
C PRO A 261 7.21 -5.71 16.46
N LEU A 262 6.17 -6.31 17.06
CA LEU A 262 5.00 -6.82 16.32
C LEU A 262 3.79 -5.90 16.36
N SER A 263 2.95 -5.96 15.33
CA SER A 263 1.61 -5.35 15.38
C SER A 263 0.72 -6.11 16.36
N LYS A 264 -0.30 -5.44 16.91
CA LYS A 264 -1.27 -6.09 17.81
C LYS A 264 -1.89 -7.35 17.18
N ASN A 265 -2.28 -7.27 15.90
CA ASN A 265 -2.92 -8.36 15.17
C ASN A 265 -1.98 -9.54 14.88
N TYR A 266 -0.68 -9.29 14.72
CA TYR A 266 0.29 -10.38 14.51
C TYR A 266 0.71 -11.00 15.83
N PHE A 267 0.88 -10.18 16.87
CA PHE A 267 1.15 -10.63 18.23
C PHE A 267 0.02 -11.51 18.80
N SER A 268 -1.25 -11.21 18.48
CA SER A 268 -2.38 -12.04 18.91
C SER A 268 -2.40 -13.45 18.30
N ARG A 269 -1.61 -13.71 17.24
CA ARG A 269 -1.47 -15.05 16.65
C ARG A 269 -0.46 -15.93 17.39
N TYR A 270 0.33 -15.35 18.29
CA TYR A 270 1.33 -16.10 19.05
C TYR A 270 0.67 -16.86 20.20
N PRO A 271 1.23 -18.00 20.64
CA PRO A 271 0.79 -18.64 21.88
C PRO A 271 0.90 -17.68 23.08
N LYS A 272 -0.05 -17.74 24.02
CA LYS A 272 -0.10 -16.84 25.21
C LYS A 272 1.20 -16.86 26.01
N GLU A 273 1.83 -18.02 26.14
CA GLU A 273 3.10 -18.17 26.84
C GLU A 273 4.21 -17.34 26.20
N LEU A 274 4.36 -17.43 24.87
CA LEU A 274 5.37 -16.68 24.14
C LEU A 274 5.05 -15.19 24.10
N GLN A 275 3.77 -14.81 24.05
CA GLN A 275 3.34 -13.41 24.24
C GLN A 275 3.87 -12.85 25.57
N ASN A 276 3.69 -13.61 26.67
CA ASN A 276 4.15 -13.22 28.01
C ASN A 276 5.68 -13.15 28.11
N LEU A 277 6.42 -14.02 27.42
CA LEU A 277 7.88 -13.95 27.35
C LEU A 277 8.36 -12.74 26.55
N ARG A 278 7.73 -12.46 25.39
CA ARG A 278 8.11 -11.34 24.51
C ARG A 278 7.97 -9.99 25.19
N ILE A 279 6.91 -9.77 25.97
CA ILE A 279 6.72 -8.48 26.67
C ILE A 279 7.72 -8.28 27.83
N LYS A 280 8.43 -9.32 28.27
CA LYS A 280 9.49 -9.22 29.30
C LYS A 280 10.85 -8.82 28.73
N VAL A 281 10.99 -8.69 27.41
CA VAL A 281 12.24 -8.25 26.76
C VAL A 281 12.00 -7.01 25.89
N LYS A 282 13.03 -6.19 25.72
CA LYS A 282 12.98 -5.10 24.74
C LYS A 282 13.09 -5.68 23.32
N PRO A 283 12.26 -5.24 22.37
CA PRO A 283 12.43 -5.60 20.97
C PRO A 283 13.72 -5.02 20.40
N GLY A 284 14.19 -5.57 19.28
CA GLY A 284 15.46 -5.19 18.66
C GLY A 284 15.34 -4.65 17.25
N LEU A 285 16.36 -3.90 16.83
CA LEU A 285 16.60 -3.54 15.42
C LEU A 285 16.90 -4.80 14.59
N ILE A 286 17.65 -5.74 15.17
CA ILE A 286 18.07 -7.01 14.54
C ILE A 286 17.39 -8.17 15.28
N PRO A 287 16.31 -8.74 14.72
CA PRO A 287 15.67 -9.94 15.23
C PRO A 287 16.50 -11.22 15.09
N PRO A 288 16.30 -12.20 16.00
CA PRO A 288 16.94 -13.51 15.90
C PRO A 288 16.62 -14.26 14.60
N TYR A 289 15.48 -13.92 13.98
CA TYR A 289 15.10 -14.32 12.63
C TYR A 289 16.24 -14.22 11.60
N TYR A 290 17.06 -13.17 11.64
CA TYR A 290 18.17 -13.01 10.68
C TYR A 290 19.35 -13.94 10.96
N ALA A 291 19.53 -14.37 12.20
CA ALA A 291 20.58 -15.30 12.57
C ALA A 291 20.18 -16.76 12.28
N ASP A 292 18.93 -17.11 12.58
CA ASP A 292 18.45 -18.50 12.49
C ASP A 292 17.78 -18.82 11.14
N MET A 293 17.35 -17.81 10.37
CA MET A 293 16.72 -17.94 9.03
C MET A 293 15.59 -18.98 8.96
N PRO A 294 14.57 -18.91 9.84
CA PRO A 294 13.46 -19.86 9.86
C PRO A 294 12.59 -19.76 8.59
N GLN A 295 12.05 -20.90 8.16
CA GLN A 295 11.30 -21.06 6.91
C GLN A 295 9.78 -20.97 7.08
N ASN A 296 9.26 -21.34 8.25
CA ASN A 296 7.82 -21.36 8.54
C ASN A 296 7.50 -20.65 9.87
N PHE A 297 6.21 -20.50 10.16
CA PHE A 297 5.76 -19.77 11.33
C PHE A 297 6.21 -20.43 12.64
N ASP A 298 6.16 -21.76 12.73
CA ASP A 298 6.54 -22.49 13.95
C ASP A 298 8.03 -22.35 14.26
N GLU A 299 8.89 -22.40 13.24
CA GLU A 299 10.32 -22.13 13.37
C GLU A 299 10.61 -20.68 13.81
N ILE A 300 9.79 -19.71 13.39
CA ILE A 300 9.88 -18.32 13.89
C ILE A 300 9.57 -18.28 15.39
N LEU A 301 8.50 -18.96 15.83
CA LEU A 301 8.14 -19.02 17.25
C LEU A 301 9.27 -19.64 18.08
N GLU A 302 9.85 -20.73 17.60
CA GLU A 302 10.93 -21.44 18.29
C GLU A 302 12.23 -20.64 18.33
N SER A 303 12.64 -20.04 17.22
CA SER A 303 13.83 -19.16 17.17
C SER A 303 13.72 -18.02 18.19
N GLU A 304 12.56 -17.35 18.27
CA GLU A 304 12.36 -16.29 19.26
C GLU A 304 12.34 -16.81 20.69
N ARG A 305 11.71 -17.97 20.95
CA ARG A 305 11.69 -18.62 22.26
C ARG A 305 13.12 -18.91 22.73
N GLN A 306 13.92 -19.58 21.90
CA GLN A 306 15.31 -19.92 22.18
C GLN A 306 16.16 -18.68 22.43
N TYR A 307 15.99 -17.65 21.61
CA TYR A 307 16.69 -16.39 21.78
C TYR A 307 16.37 -15.75 23.15
N ILE A 308 15.09 -15.69 23.55
CA ILE A 308 14.68 -15.11 24.85
C ILE A 308 15.30 -15.90 26.01
N PHE A 309 15.27 -17.24 25.96
CA PHE A 309 15.89 -18.07 27.00
C PHE A 309 17.40 -17.84 27.13
N LYS A 310 18.12 -17.84 26.00
CA LYS A 310 19.56 -17.57 25.98
C LYS A 310 19.88 -16.16 26.49
N LYS A 311 19.08 -15.17 26.07
CA LYS A 311 19.23 -13.78 26.49
C LYS A 311 19.03 -13.59 27.98
N ASN A 312 18.08 -14.30 28.59
CA ASN A 312 17.87 -14.23 30.04
C ASN A 312 19.03 -14.85 30.83
N LYS A 313 19.67 -15.91 30.29
CA LYS A 313 20.81 -16.58 30.94
C LYS A 313 22.11 -15.79 30.77
N ASN A 314 22.43 -15.39 29.54
CA ASN A 314 23.67 -14.69 29.20
C ASN A 314 23.38 -13.54 28.21
N PRO A 315 22.98 -12.34 28.68
CA PRO A 315 22.50 -11.27 27.82
C PRO A 315 23.52 -10.79 26.77
N ILE A 316 24.76 -10.50 27.23
CA ILE A 316 25.79 -9.87 26.39
C ILE A 316 26.29 -10.84 25.33
N SER A 317 26.69 -12.06 25.72
CA SER A 317 27.21 -13.04 24.78
C SER A 317 26.15 -13.49 23.77
N THR A 318 24.89 -13.62 24.19
CA THR A 318 23.78 -13.94 23.28
C THR A 318 23.61 -12.85 22.23
N ASP A 319 23.60 -11.58 22.63
CA ASP A 319 23.45 -10.48 21.68
C ASP A 319 24.63 -10.41 20.70
N ILE A 320 25.87 -10.63 21.15
CA ILE A 320 27.06 -10.67 20.26
C ILE A 320 26.93 -11.82 19.25
N ILE A 321 26.58 -13.03 19.70
CA ILE A 321 26.45 -14.20 18.82
C ILE A 321 25.37 -13.97 17.76
N TYR A 322 24.20 -13.50 18.19
CA TYR A 322 23.08 -13.25 17.29
C TYR A 322 23.36 -12.08 16.33
N PHE A 323 24.02 -11.02 16.81
CA PHE A 323 24.47 -9.92 15.96
C PHE A 323 25.41 -10.41 14.86
N THR A 324 26.47 -11.13 15.22
CA THR A 324 27.48 -11.60 14.27
C THR A 324 26.87 -12.57 13.25
N ARG A 325 26.05 -13.52 13.69
CA ARG A 325 25.35 -14.44 12.78
C ARG A 325 24.41 -13.70 11.84
N ALA A 326 23.60 -12.78 12.37
CA ALA A 326 22.69 -11.98 11.55
C ALA A 326 23.46 -11.12 10.53
N PHE A 327 24.54 -10.46 10.95
CA PHE A 327 25.38 -9.65 10.08
C PHE A 327 25.95 -10.47 8.92
N LEU A 328 26.55 -11.63 9.21
CA LEU A 328 27.08 -12.53 8.18
C LEU A 328 25.99 -13.00 7.21
N ASN A 329 24.82 -13.36 7.72
CA ASN A 329 23.70 -13.78 6.87
C ASN A 329 23.16 -12.62 6.01
N ILE A 330 23.13 -11.39 6.54
CA ILE A 330 22.69 -10.20 5.81
C ILE A 330 23.69 -9.85 4.71
N VAL A 331 24.98 -9.88 4.99
CA VAL A 331 26.02 -9.49 4.03
C VAL A 331 26.22 -10.57 2.97
N PHE A 332 26.36 -11.84 3.37
CA PHE A 332 26.79 -12.91 2.47
C PHE A 332 25.68 -13.84 1.99
N LYS A 333 24.58 -13.98 2.74
CA LYS A 333 23.47 -14.91 2.41
C LYS A 333 22.19 -14.19 1.97
N GLY A 334 22.23 -12.87 1.86
CA GLY A 334 21.07 -12.08 1.42
C GLY A 334 19.90 -12.08 2.38
N ALA A 335 20.09 -12.34 3.68
CA ALA A 335 19.04 -12.19 4.67
C ALA A 335 18.54 -10.73 4.69
N ARG A 336 17.24 -10.53 4.50
CA ARG A 336 16.60 -9.21 4.38
C ARG A 336 15.24 -9.22 5.08
N SER A 337 14.82 -8.08 5.63
CA SER A 337 13.47 -7.91 6.19
C SER A 337 12.44 -8.31 5.14
N GLN A 338 11.46 -9.11 5.57
CA GLN A 338 10.18 -9.29 4.86
C GLN A 338 9.47 -7.95 4.68
#